data_AF-A0A2V8Z3C1-F1
#
_entry.id   AF-A0A2V8Z3C1-F1
#
_cell.length_a   1.000
_cell.length_b   1.000
_cell.length_c   1.000
_cell.angle_alpha   90.00
_cell.angle_beta   90.00
_cell.angle_gamma   90.00
#
_symmetry.space_group_name_H-M   'P 1'
#
loop_
_entity.id
_entity.type
_entity.pdbx_description
1 polymer ?
#
loop_
_entity_poly.entity_id
_entity_poly.type
_entity_poly.pdbx_seq_one_letter_code
_entity_poly.pdbx_strand_id
1 'polypeptide(L)'
;MKLRMHSRGCAWPCWKNSTRHRRSLLRDASAHIETGKHDVSEIIITVFGSSRPREGSSGYEEARVLGRALTKHGFAVCSGGYGGVMEAVSRGAKEAGGKTYGVTAEFFKSAKLNRWIDIEVRKQTWEERLFELIRLGHGYVACKGGTGTLVELAVVWEMLNKSVMPGKPFAVLGNFWEPDAWCTLRDRREMQHSTSTII
;
A
#
# COMPACT_ATOMS: atom_id res chain seq x y z
N MET A 1 17.42 -43.68 4.83
CA MET A 1 17.24 -42.75 5.97
C MET A 1 15.95 -41.97 5.74
N LYS A 2 14.82 -42.37 6.36
CA LYS A 2 13.49 -41.74 6.17
C LYS A 2 13.32 -40.61 7.18
N LEU A 3 13.30 -39.36 6.72
CA LEU A 3 12.97 -38.20 7.55
C LEU A 3 11.45 -38.04 7.65
N ARG A 4 10.91 -38.24 8.87
CA ARG A 4 9.54 -37.93 9.22
C ARG A 4 9.36 -36.41 9.26
N MET A 5 8.49 -35.87 8.41
CA MET A 5 7.98 -34.51 8.56
C MET A 5 6.99 -34.47 9.74
N HIS A 6 7.31 -33.67 10.76
CA HIS A 6 6.33 -33.26 11.77
C HIS A 6 5.48 -32.12 11.21
N SER A 7 4.22 -32.43 10.93
CA SER A 7 3.18 -31.44 10.65
C SER A 7 2.84 -30.67 11.93
N ARG A 8 3.45 -29.50 12.13
CA ARG A 8 2.87 -28.47 12.98
C ARG A 8 2.10 -27.52 12.07
N GLY A 9 0.78 -27.68 12.07
CA GLY A 9 -0.12 -26.80 11.34
C GLY A 9 -0.01 -25.38 11.91
N CYS A 10 0.57 -24.46 11.14
CA CYS A 10 0.37 -23.03 11.33
C CYS A 10 -1.03 -22.69 10.82
N ALA A 11 -2.02 -22.83 11.69
CA ALA A 11 -3.36 -22.32 11.47
C ALA A 11 -3.29 -20.78 11.49
N TRP A 12 -3.39 -20.16 10.31
CA TRP A 12 -3.58 -18.72 10.17
C TRP A 12 -4.89 -18.33 10.89
N PRO A 13 -4.91 -17.26 11.71
CA PRO A 13 -6.15 -16.78 12.30
C PRO A 13 -7.06 -16.26 11.20
N CYS A 14 -8.09 -17.04 10.89
CA CYS A 14 -9.28 -16.61 10.16
C CYS A 14 -9.80 -15.33 10.82
N TRP A 15 -9.83 -14.24 10.05
CA TRP A 15 -10.26 -12.91 10.46
C TRP A 15 -11.78 -12.92 10.71
N LYS A 16 -12.21 -13.51 11.84
CA LYS A 16 -13.60 -13.42 12.30
C LYS A 16 -13.78 -12.09 13.04
N ASN A 17 -14.72 -11.30 12.53
CA ASN A 17 -15.28 -10.08 13.14
C ASN A 17 -15.35 -10.20 14.66
N SER A 18 -14.40 -9.58 15.36
CA SER A 18 -14.57 -9.29 16.79
C SER A 18 -14.18 -7.84 17.06
N THR A 19 -15.17 -7.09 17.55
CA THR A 19 -15.08 -5.72 18.08
C THR A 19 -14.04 -5.55 19.19
N ARG A 20 -13.39 -6.64 19.63
CA ARG A 20 -12.40 -6.68 20.71
C ARG A 20 -11.03 -6.17 20.28
N HIS A 21 -10.61 -6.39 19.04
CA HIS A 21 -9.29 -5.95 18.54
C HIS A 21 -9.18 -4.42 18.44
N ARG A 22 -10.31 -3.74 18.16
CA ARG A 22 -10.38 -2.27 18.06
C ARG A 22 -10.05 -1.57 19.39
N ARG A 23 -10.33 -2.20 20.54
CA ARG A 23 -10.08 -1.62 21.87
C ARG A 23 -8.65 -1.79 22.36
N SER A 24 -7.85 -2.69 21.78
CA SER A 24 -6.45 -2.89 22.19
C SER A 24 -5.56 -1.83 21.56
N LEU A 25 -5.69 -1.60 20.25
CA LEU A 25 -4.93 -0.56 19.53
C LEU A 25 -5.18 0.86 20.06
N LEU A 26 -6.39 1.14 20.57
CA LEU A 26 -6.73 2.44 21.17
C LEU A 26 -6.24 2.61 22.62
N ARG A 27 -6.02 1.50 23.36
CA ARG A 27 -5.55 1.58 24.76
C ARG A 27 -4.06 1.84 24.85
N ASP A 28 -3.27 1.22 23.98
CA ASP A 28 -1.81 1.39 23.99
C ASP A 28 -1.40 2.81 23.54
N ALA A 29 -2.23 3.46 22.73
CA ALA A 29 -2.06 4.87 22.34
C ALA A 29 -2.40 5.87 23.46
N SER A 30 -3.10 5.44 24.52
CA SER A 30 -3.65 6.34 25.55
C SER A 30 -2.80 6.44 26.82
N ALA A 31 -1.66 5.74 26.90
CA ALA A 31 -0.89 5.65 28.15
C ALA A 31 0.02 6.85 28.44
N HIS A 32 0.28 7.74 27.47
CA HIS A 32 1.11 8.94 27.66
C HIS A 32 0.45 10.16 27.02
N ILE A 33 -0.38 10.88 27.77
CA ILE A 33 -0.91 12.18 27.37
C ILE A 33 -0.69 13.16 28.52
N GLU A 34 0.46 13.82 28.49
CA GLU A 34 0.62 15.13 29.12
C GLU A 34 -0.01 16.21 28.22
N THR A 35 -0.53 17.24 28.88
CA THR A 35 -1.41 18.28 28.35
C THR A 35 -0.86 19.03 27.14
N GLY A 36 -1.51 18.83 25.99
CA GLY A 36 -1.40 19.64 24.78
C GLY A 36 -2.58 19.33 23.85
N LYS A 37 -3.16 20.33 23.18
CA LYS A 37 -4.21 20.14 22.17
C LYS A 37 -3.68 19.22 21.06
N HIS A 38 -4.04 17.94 21.09
CA HIS A 38 -3.70 17.00 20.02
C HIS A 38 -4.93 16.80 19.13
N ASP A 39 -4.86 17.44 17.97
CA ASP A 39 -5.58 17.10 16.75
C ASP A 39 -5.54 15.58 16.55
N VAL A 40 -6.68 14.97 16.21
CA VAL A 40 -6.75 13.51 16.04
C VAL A 40 -5.77 13.14 14.93
N SER A 41 -4.71 12.38 15.26
CA SER A 41 -3.67 12.07 14.29
C SER A 41 -4.27 11.36 13.07
N GLU A 42 -4.10 11.97 11.91
CA GLU A 42 -4.64 11.46 10.66
C GLU A 42 -4.03 10.09 10.32
N ILE A 43 -4.89 9.08 10.12
CA ILE A 43 -4.44 7.73 9.75
C ILE A 43 -4.26 7.67 8.23
N ILE A 44 -3.03 7.42 7.81
CA ILE A 44 -2.60 7.41 6.41
C ILE A 44 -2.43 5.97 5.93
N ILE A 45 -3.02 5.61 4.79
CA ILE A 45 -2.76 4.33 4.10
C ILE A 45 -1.90 4.60 2.88
N THR A 46 -0.71 4.00 2.83
CA THR A 46 0.19 4.12 1.68
C THR A 46 -0.13 3.02 0.67
N VAL A 47 -0.37 3.42 -0.57
CA VAL A 47 -0.72 2.52 -1.66
C VAL A 47 0.41 2.46 -2.68
N PHE A 48 0.86 1.24 -2.97
CA PHE A 48 1.90 0.91 -3.94
C PHE A 48 1.27 0.34 -5.20
N GLY A 49 1.87 0.59 -6.36
CA GLY A 49 1.40 0.01 -7.62
C GLY A 49 2.08 0.54 -8.87
N SER A 50 1.73 -0.04 -10.01
CA SER A 50 2.32 0.31 -11.30
C SER A 50 2.04 1.76 -11.73
N SER A 51 3.02 2.42 -12.35
CA SER A 51 2.86 3.73 -12.99
C SER A 51 2.25 3.66 -14.40
N ARG A 52 1.97 2.45 -14.91
CA ARG A 52 1.57 2.20 -16.31
C ARG A 52 0.07 2.31 -16.60
N PRO A 53 -0.86 1.86 -15.73
CA PRO A 53 -2.29 1.92 -16.01
C PRO A 53 -2.72 3.34 -16.41
N ARG A 54 -3.65 3.44 -17.37
CA ARG A 54 -4.21 4.72 -17.81
C ARG A 54 -5.67 4.80 -17.38
N GLU A 55 -6.20 6.01 -17.29
CA GLU A 55 -7.62 6.23 -17.01
C GLU A 55 -8.51 5.36 -17.91
N GLY A 56 -9.53 4.74 -17.34
CA GLY A 56 -10.43 3.81 -18.04
C GLY A 56 -9.91 2.37 -18.15
N SER A 57 -8.63 2.09 -17.87
CA SER A 57 -8.16 0.70 -17.77
C SER A 57 -8.64 0.04 -16.47
N SER A 58 -8.83 -1.29 -16.49
CA SER A 58 -9.31 -2.04 -15.31
C SER A 58 -8.46 -1.79 -14.07
N GLY A 59 -7.13 -1.87 -14.19
CA GLY A 59 -6.22 -1.63 -13.06
C GLY A 59 -6.21 -0.18 -12.56
N TYR A 60 -6.56 0.79 -13.40
CA TYR A 60 -6.72 2.18 -12.96
C TYR A 60 -8.04 2.35 -12.20
N GLU A 61 -9.16 1.86 -12.73
CA GLU A 61 -10.45 2.00 -12.06
C GLU A 61 -10.51 1.22 -10.74
N GLU A 62 -9.88 0.04 -10.67
CA GLU A 62 -9.73 -0.71 -9.41
C GLU A 62 -9.00 0.11 -8.35
N ALA A 63 -7.87 0.74 -8.70
CA ALA A 63 -7.13 1.60 -7.79
C ALA A 63 -7.92 2.86 -7.39
N ARG A 64 -8.73 3.41 -8.29
CA ARG A 64 -9.62 4.55 -7.99
C ARG A 64 -10.74 4.16 -7.04
N VAL A 65 -11.34 2.98 -7.21
CA VAL A 65 -12.32 2.42 -6.27
C VAL A 65 -11.69 2.19 -4.90
N LEU A 66 -10.47 1.66 -4.84
CA LEU A 66 -9.70 1.51 -3.60
C LEU A 66 -9.53 2.86 -2.90
N GLY A 67 -9.03 3.88 -3.60
CA GLY A 67 -8.83 5.21 -3.01
C GLY A 67 -10.12 5.81 -2.43
N ARG A 68 -11.22 5.68 -3.17
CA ARG A 68 -12.55 6.10 -2.70
C ARG A 68 -12.98 5.34 -1.45
N ALA A 69 -12.77 4.03 -1.42
CA ALA A 69 -13.13 3.16 -0.31
C ALA A 69 -12.32 3.50 0.96
N LEU A 70 -11.02 3.70 0.84
CA LEU A 70 -10.14 4.09 1.96
C LEU A 70 -10.61 5.40 2.58
N THR A 71 -10.86 6.42 1.76
CA THR A 71 -11.36 7.72 2.25
C THR A 71 -12.73 7.61 2.91
N LYS A 72 -13.66 6.83 2.35
CA LYS A 72 -14.98 6.60 3.00
C LYS A 72 -14.87 5.97 4.39
N HIS A 73 -13.77 5.30 4.70
CA HIS A 73 -13.48 4.73 6.02
C HIS A 73 -12.67 5.70 6.93
N GLY A 74 -12.47 6.94 6.50
CA GLY A 74 -11.78 7.97 7.29
C GLY A 74 -10.26 7.96 7.15
N PHE A 75 -9.71 7.29 6.13
CA PHE A 75 -8.27 7.26 5.89
C PHE A 75 -7.82 8.30 4.86
N ALA A 76 -6.69 8.94 5.14
CA ALA A 76 -5.94 9.65 4.12
C ALA A 76 -5.16 8.67 3.26
N VAL A 77 -4.90 9.03 2.00
CA VAL A 77 -4.18 8.19 1.04
C VAL A 77 -2.81 8.76 0.75
N CYS A 78 -1.78 7.94 0.86
CA CYS A 78 -0.42 8.25 0.44
C CYS A 78 -0.02 7.40 -0.76
N SER A 79 0.70 7.96 -1.71
CA SER A 79 1.27 7.22 -2.85
C SER A 79 2.60 7.84 -3.29
N GLY A 80 3.22 7.26 -4.31
CA GLY A 80 4.40 7.84 -4.94
C GLY A 80 4.15 9.12 -5.76
N GLY A 81 2.90 9.59 -5.85
CA GLY A 81 2.57 10.93 -6.39
C GLY A 81 2.59 11.09 -7.91
N TYR A 82 2.95 10.05 -8.67
CA TYR A 82 3.03 10.11 -10.13
C TYR A 82 1.78 9.52 -10.82
N GLY A 83 1.90 9.06 -12.07
CA GLY A 83 0.81 8.45 -12.85
C GLY A 83 0.45 7.01 -12.45
N GLY A 84 -0.48 6.41 -13.19
CA GLY A 84 -0.86 5.01 -12.98
C GLY A 84 -1.73 4.80 -11.74
N VAL A 85 -1.46 3.70 -11.02
CA VAL A 85 -2.15 3.37 -9.76
C VAL A 85 -2.04 4.52 -8.75
N MET A 86 -0.88 5.18 -8.69
CA MET A 86 -0.64 6.31 -7.77
C MET A 86 -1.58 7.49 -8.04
N GLU A 87 -1.81 7.81 -9.31
CA GLU A 87 -2.78 8.84 -9.70
C GLU A 87 -4.21 8.38 -9.44
N ALA A 88 -4.55 7.16 -9.84
CA ALA A 88 -5.89 6.61 -9.70
C ALA A 88 -6.38 6.59 -8.25
N VAL A 89 -5.53 6.10 -7.34
CA VAL A 89 -5.88 6.01 -5.91
C VAL A 89 -6.02 7.41 -5.29
N SER A 90 -5.14 8.34 -5.66
CA SER A 90 -5.20 9.73 -5.20
C SER A 90 -6.48 10.40 -5.71
N ARG A 91 -6.83 10.21 -6.99
CA ARG A 91 -8.08 10.69 -7.56
C ARG A 91 -9.30 10.11 -6.84
N GLY A 92 -9.33 8.81 -6.62
CA GLY A 92 -10.42 8.14 -5.92
C GLY A 92 -10.65 8.71 -4.52
N ALA A 93 -9.55 8.98 -3.79
CA ALA A 93 -9.57 9.63 -2.49
C ALA A 93 -10.08 11.08 -2.57
N LYS A 94 -9.56 11.89 -3.50
CA LYS A 94 -10.02 13.27 -3.72
C LYS A 94 -11.51 13.35 -4.05
N GLU A 95 -11.99 12.47 -4.90
CA GLU A 95 -13.41 12.40 -5.28
C GLU A 95 -14.33 11.97 -4.12
N ALA A 96 -13.78 11.39 -3.06
CA ALA A 96 -14.49 11.12 -1.81
C ALA A 96 -14.30 12.21 -0.75
N GLY A 97 -13.65 13.34 -1.08
CA GLY A 97 -13.37 14.43 -0.15
C GLY A 97 -12.20 14.15 0.80
N GLY A 98 -11.36 13.16 0.49
CA GLY A 98 -10.22 12.76 1.31
C GLY A 98 -8.96 13.57 1.05
N LYS A 99 -8.01 13.44 1.98
CA LYS A 99 -6.69 14.04 1.88
C LYS A 99 -5.70 13.09 1.21
N THR A 100 -4.79 13.66 0.42
CA THR A 100 -3.84 12.90 -0.40
C THR A 100 -2.41 13.37 -0.24
N TYR A 101 -1.49 12.42 -0.15
CA TYR A 101 -0.05 12.63 -0.03
C TYR A 101 0.68 12.00 -1.20
N GLY A 102 1.66 12.71 -1.75
CA GLY A 102 2.54 12.22 -2.81
C GLY A 102 4.00 12.32 -2.38
N VAL A 103 4.71 11.19 -2.31
CA VAL A 103 6.15 11.18 -2.02
C VAL A 103 6.94 11.07 -3.32
N THR A 104 7.57 12.18 -3.70
CA THR A 104 8.34 12.32 -4.95
C THR A 104 9.84 12.30 -4.68
N ALA A 105 10.64 12.02 -5.70
CA ALA A 105 12.11 12.14 -5.64
C ALA A 105 12.65 12.92 -6.84
N GLU A 106 13.67 13.74 -6.61
CA GLU A 106 14.39 14.46 -7.68
C GLU A 106 15.09 13.53 -8.67
N PHE A 107 15.45 12.33 -8.21
CA PHE A 107 15.94 11.24 -9.05
C PHE A 107 15.06 11.00 -10.29
N PHE A 108 13.73 11.14 -10.16
CA PHE A 108 12.77 10.96 -11.26
C PHE A 108 12.49 12.27 -12.01
N LYS A 109 13.51 12.82 -12.67
CA LYS A 109 13.48 14.15 -13.33
C LYS A 109 12.32 14.37 -14.31
N SER A 110 11.86 13.31 -14.98
CA SER A 110 10.77 13.39 -15.98
C SER A 110 9.38 13.10 -15.40
N ALA A 111 9.29 12.66 -14.15
CA ALA A 111 8.02 12.27 -13.54
C ALA A 111 7.33 13.51 -12.96
N LYS A 112 6.08 13.74 -13.37
CA LYS A 112 5.27 14.88 -12.93
C LYS A 112 4.36 14.48 -11.77
N LEU A 113 4.31 15.29 -10.72
CA LEU A 113 3.33 15.16 -9.65
C LEU A 113 1.91 15.22 -10.25
N ASN A 114 1.07 14.26 -9.89
CA ASN A 114 -0.30 14.23 -10.38
C ASN A 114 -1.16 15.32 -9.70
N ARG A 115 -2.20 15.77 -10.40
CA ARG A 115 -3.08 16.88 -9.96
C ARG A 115 -3.97 16.57 -8.75
N TRP A 116 -3.99 15.32 -8.29
CA TRP A 116 -4.85 14.84 -7.22
C TRP A 116 -4.12 14.76 -5.88
N ILE A 117 -2.88 15.25 -5.80
CA ILE A 117 -2.10 15.33 -4.56
C ILE A 117 -2.32 16.68 -3.89
N ASP A 118 -2.66 16.66 -2.60
CA ASP A 118 -2.76 17.86 -1.76
C ASP A 118 -1.41 18.24 -1.14
N ILE A 119 -0.66 17.24 -0.69
CA ILE A 119 0.61 17.43 0.01
C ILE A 119 1.71 16.64 -0.69
N GLU A 120 2.69 17.35 -1.25
CA GLU A 120 3.91 16.75 -1.78
C GLU A 120 4.97 16.66 -0.67
N VAL A 121 5.55 15.48 -0.51
CA VAL A 121 6.76 15.26 0.29
C VAL A 121 7.90 14.90 -0.65
N ARG A 122 8.69 15.91 -1.01
CA ARG A 122 9.78 15.77 -1.99
C ARG A 122 11.08 15.34 -1.31
N LYS A 123 11.72 14.30 -1.85
CA LYS A 123 13.02 13.77 -1.42
C LYS A 123 14.08 13.94 -2.50
N GLN A 124 15.35 13.86 -2.11
CA GLN A 124 16.45 14.01 -3.07
C GLN A 124 16.71 12.67 -3.77
N THR A 125 16.84 11.61 -2.98
CA THR A 125 17.23 10.28 -3.45
C THR A 125 16.04 9.32 -3.58
N TRP A 126 16.24 8.23 -4.31
CA TRP A 126 15.23 7.18 -4.46
C TRP A 126 14.99 6.44 -3.14
N GLU A 127 16.06 6.21 -2.38
CA GLU A 127 16.09 5.54 -1.10
C GLU A 127 15.32 6.32 -0.04
N GLU A 128 15.57 7.64 0.06
CA GLU A 128 14.83 8.52 0.96
C GLU A 128 13.34 8.48 0.67
N ARG A 129 12.95 8.50 -0.61
CA ARG A 129 11.55 8.39 -1.02
C ARG A 129 10.95 7.06 -0.59
N LEU A 130 11.66 5.95 -0.80
CA LEU A 130 11.21 4.62 -0.43
C LEU A 130 10.94 4.53 1.08
N PHE A 131 11.88 4.95 1.91
CA PHE A 131 11.70 4.90 3.36
C PHE A 131 10.65 5.90 3.85
N GLU A 132 10.49 7.05 3.20
CA GLU A 132 9.46 8.02 3.58
C GLU A 132 8.04 7.51 3.32
N LEU A 133 7.81 6.82 2.19
CA LEU A 133 6.53 6.17 1.91
C LEU A 133 6.12 5.19 3.03
N ILE A 134 7.09 4.45 3.55
CA ILE A 134 6.92 3.49 4.64
C ILE A 134 6.74 4.23 5.97
N ARG A 135 7.51 5.28 6.22
CA ARG A 135 7.43 6.06 7.45
C ARG A 135 6.04 6.69 7.64
N LEU A 136 5.48 7.27 6.57
CA LEU A 136 4.17 7.95 6.59
C LEU A 136 2.98 7.00 6.71
N GLY A 137 3.08 5.79 6.14
CA GLY A 137 1.97 4.84 6.14
C GLY A 137 1.70 4.29 7.53
N HIS A 138 0.45 4.35 8.00
CA HIS A 138 -0.05 3.61 9.15
C HIS A 138 -0.54 2.21 8.75
N GLY A 139 -0.76 1.99 7.46
CA GLY A 139 -0.99 0.70 6.82
C GLY A 139 -0.67 0.76 5.33
N TYR A 140 -0.63 -0.40 4.68
CA TYR A 140 -0.17 -0.52 3.29
C TYR A 140 -1.09 -1.37 2.43
N VAL A 141 -1.23 -0.98 1.17
CA VAL A 141 -1.89 -1.81 0.14
C VAL A 141 -1.00 -1.86 -1.10
N ALA A 142 -0.62 -3.07 -1.53
CA ALA A 142 0.14 -3.28 -2.76
C ALA A 142 -0.80 -3.75 -3.89
N CYS A 143 -1.04 -2.87 -4.86
CA CYS A 143 -1.75 -3.20 -6.10
C CYS A 143 -0.82 -3.91 -7.09
N LYS A 144 -1.37 -4.36 -8.23
CA LYS A 144 -0.57 -4.90 -9.34
C LYS A 144 0.55 -3.93 -9.74
N GLY A 145 1.77 -4.43 -9.79
CA GLY A 145 2.97 -3.61 -9.86
C GLY A 145 4.16 -4.32 -10.50
N GLY A 146 5.19 -3.53 -10.82
CA GLY A 146 6.48 -4.03 -11.31
C GLY A 146 7.50 -4.19 -10.19
N THR A 147 8.78 -4.14 -10.55
CA THR A 147 9.90 -4.26 -9.60
C THR A 147 9.89 -3.17 -8.52
N GLY A 148 9.49 -1.95 -8.84
CA GLY A 148 9.38 -0.87 -7.85
C GLY A 148 8.37 -1.18 -6.74
N THR A 149 7.17 -1.63 -7.12
CA THR A 149 6.12 -2.06 -6.19
C THR A 149 6.55 -3.27 -5.36
N LEU A 150 7.29 -4.20 -5.98
CA LEU A 150 7.85 -5.34 -5.28
C LEU A 150 8.89 -4.93 -4.23
N VAL A 151 9.76 -3.95 -4.53
CA VAL A 151 10.72 -3.44 -3.55
C VAL A 151 9.99 -2.79 -2.38
N GLU A 152 8.99 -1.95 -2.66
CA GLU A 152 8.15 -1.32 -1.62
C GLU A 152 7.49 -2.39 -0.72
N LEU A 153 6.91 -3.44 -1.33
CA LEU A 153 6.33 -4.57 -0.60
C LEU A 153 7.37 -5.35 0.23
N ALA A 154 8.53 -5.67 -0.34
CA ALA A 154 9.58 -6.45 0.30
C ALA A 154 10.19 -5.71 1.50
N VAL A 155 10.40 -4.39 1.39
CA VAL A 155 10.93 -3.60 2.51
C VAL A 155 9.93 -3.50 3.64
N VAL A 156 8.64 -3.26 3.35
CA VAL A 156 7.59 -3.29 4.40
C VAL A 156 7.56 -4.64 5.10
N TRP A 157 7.58 -5.74 4.34
CA TRP A 157 7.60 -7.09 4.91
C TRP A 157 8.83 -7.28 5.80
N GLU A 158 10.03 -7.00 5.30
CA GLU A 158 11.25 -7.24 6.08
C GLU A 158 11.30 -6.38 7.34
N MET A 159 10.84 -5.13 7.30
CA MET A 159 10.76 -4.27 8.48
C MET A 159 9.78 -4.82 9.54
N LEU A 160 8.64 -5.37 9.11
CA LEU A 160 7.70 -6.05 10.01
C LEU A 160 8.29 -7.33 10.59
N ASN A 161 8.95 -8.14 9.75
CA ASN A 161 9.60 -9.40 10.14
C ASN A 161 10.69 -9.18 11.20
N LYS A 162 11.48 -8.12 11.05
CA LYS A 162 12.55 -7.73 11.98
C LYS A 162 12.05 -6.91 13.18
N SER A 163 10.76 -6.61 13.26
CA SER A 163 10.18 -5.74 14.30
C SER A 163 10.86 -4.37 14.39
N VAL A 164 11.42 -3.88 13.27
CA VAL A 164 12.05 -2.56 13.15
C VAL A 164 10.99 -1.45 13.11
N MET A 165 9.74 -1.81 12.84
CA MET A 165 8.59 -0.94 12.90
C MET A 165 7.45 -1.58 13.71
N PRO A 166 6.57 -0.76 14.33
CA PRO A 166 5.36 -1.27 14.96
C PRO A 166 4.54 -2.11 13.98
N GLY A 167 3.78 -3.07 14.49
CA GLY A 167 2.89 -3.90 13.67
C GLY A 167 1.87 -3.03 12.93
N LYS A 168 2.09 -2.81 11.63
CA LYS A 168 1.19 -2.07 10.76
C LYS A 168 0.49 -3.05 9.81
N PRO A 169 -0.83 -2.90 9.57
CA PRO A 169 -1.53 -3.74 8.61
C PRO A 169 -0.96 -3.55 7.20
N PHE A 170 -0.77 -4.66 6.49
CA PHE A 170 -0.40 -4.65 5.08
C PHE A 170 -1.26 -5.66 4.31
N ALA A 171 -1.68 -5.31 3.10
CA ALA A 171 -2.48 -6.15 2.23
C ALA A 171 -1.99 -6.08 0.78
N VAL A 172 -2.27 -7.13 0.02
CA VAL A 172 -2.09 -7.16 -1.44
C VAL A 172 -3.45 -7.16 -2.11
N LEU A 173 -3.59 -6.43 -3.22
CA LEU A 173 -4.85 -6.31 -3.95
C LEU A 173 -4.84 -7.18 -5.20
N GLY A 174 -5.90 -7.96 -5.37
CA GLY A 174 -6.12 -8.85 -6.51
C GLY A 174 -5.22 -10.08 -6.51
N ASN A 175 -5.40 -10.93 -7.52
CA ASN A 175 -4.76 -12.25 -7.59
C ASN A 175 -3.34 -12.19 -8.19
N PHE A 176 -2.85 -11.00 -8.54
CA PHE A 176 -1.54 -10.82 -9.18
C PHE A 176 -0.37 -11.32 -8.32
N TRP A 177 -0.53 -11.30 -7.00
CA TRP A 177 0.51 -11.71 -6.04
C TRP A 177 0.36 -13.16 -5.59
N GLU A 178 -0.57 -13.92 -6.16
CA GLU A 178 -0.69 -15.35 -5.89
C GLU A 178 0.51 -16.12 -6.45
N PRO A 179 0.93 -17.24 -5.81
CA PRO A 179 2.14 -17.98 -6.19
C PRO A 179 2.18 -18.37 -7.67
N ASP A 180 1.04 -18.73 -8.26
CA ASP A 180 0.94 -19.17 -9.66
C ASP A 180 1.17 -18.00 -10.64
N ALA A 181 0.88 -16.76 -10.21
CA ALA A 181 1.13 -15.56 -11.00
C ALA A 181 2.62 -15.18 -11.05
N TRP A 182 3.44 -15.65 -10.11
CA TRP A 182 4.87 -15.35 -10.06
C TRP A 182 5.66 -16.02 -11.18
N CYS A 183 5.20 -17.16 -11.69
CA CYS A 183 5.80 -17.84 -12.84
C CYS A 183 5.85 -16.93 -14.07
N THR A 184 4.83 -16.08 -14.25
CA THR A 184 4.73 -15.07 -15.33
C THR A 184 5.72 -13.91 -15.20
N LEU A 185 6.28 -13.65 -14.00
CA LEU A 185 7.25 -12.56 -13.81
C LEU A 185 8.66 -12.90 -14.30
N ARG A 186 8.94 -14.17 -14.67
CA ARG A 186 10.23 -14.58 -15.25
C ARG A 186 10.40 -14.14 -16.71
N ASP A 187 9.33 -13.86 -17.44
CA ASP A 187 9.43 -13.42 -18.85
C ASP A 187 8.98 -11.97 -19.01
N ARG A 188 9.95 -11.10 -19.32
CA ARG A 188 9.76 -9.66 -19.46
C ARG A 188 8.82 -9.30 -20.63
N ARG A 189 8.46 -10.26 -21.49
CA ARG A 189 7.69 -10.09 -22.73
C ARG A 189 6.17 -10.29 -22.59
N GLU A 190 5.67 -10.99 -21.58
CA GLU A 190 4.23 -11.33 -21.50
C GLU A 190 3.37 -10.35 -20.69
N MET A 191 3.94 -9.25 -20.18
CA MET A 191 3.17 -8.22 -19.46
C MET A 191 2.09 -7.49 -20.30
N GLN A 192 1.94 -7.82 -21.59
CA GLN A 192 1.00 -7.17 -22.50
C GLN A 192 -0.35 -7.89 -22.69
N HIS A 193 -0.51 -9.18 -22.32
CA HIS A 193 -1.65 -9.95 -22.84
C HIS A 193 -2.48 -10.78 -21.84
N SER A 194 -2.26 -10.71 -20.53
CA SER A 194 -3.13 -11.46 -19.60
C SER A 194 -4.43 -10.70 -19.30
N THR A 195 -5.36 -10.80 -20.25
CA THR A 195 -6.81 -10.62 -20.05
C THR A 195 -7.40 -12.01 -19.99
N SER A 196 -7.78 -12.48 -18.81
CA SER A 196 -8.70 -13.61 -18.69
C SER A 196 -9.50 -13.50 -17.40
N THR A 197 -10.73 -13.02 -17.55
CA THR A 197 -11.95 -13.55 -16.92
C THR A 197 -11.80 -15.03 -16.55
N ILE A 198 -12.22 -15.42 -15.34
CA ILE A 198 -13.17 -16.51 -15.06
C ILE A 198 -13.40 -16.57 -13.52
N ILE A 199 -14.69 -16.45 -13.18
CA ILE A 199 -15.49 -16.96 -12.04
C ILE A 199 -14.76 -17.29 -10.72
#